data_AF-A0A5A7Y8V2-F1
#
_entry.id   AF-A0A5A7Y8V2-F1
#
_cell.length_a   1.000
_cell.length_b   1.000
_cell.length_c   1.000
_cell.angle_alpha   90.00
_cell.angle_beta   90.00
_cell.angle_gamma   90.00
#
_symmetry.space_group_name_H-M   'P 1'
#
loop_
_entity.id
_entity.type
_entity.pdbx_description
1 polymer ?
#
loop_
_entity_poly.entity_id
_entity_poly.type
_entity_poly.pdbx_seq_one_letter_code
_entity_poly.pdbx_strand_id
1 'polypeptide(L)'
;MANHPPVTRSASRRSRWAAPAVVAATAVALSACGSTDDGAKATPSTGSTDGVKTVNVTLADDSGKDACALDTTTVPAGPVTFTVTNSSAPGVTEMELLKDQRIVGEKENLAPGLDPVSFTVTLDGGKYEIYCPGAASEYLDFSVTGQSAAAPTGTVPTILSQGTKDYSAYVVDQVNQLNTAVKALDAAVQSGDVAAAKTAYAKARPFYERAESSVEGFVLPGFAVDDNAGNLDYLIDMRESTPVDAKVGWKGFHAVERDLWQGNAITPATKALSTELVGNVGHLVTVVAPLQYKPEDLANGAADLVEEVQNTKITGEEEAFSHLDLVDFAGNVEGAQQAYASLRPGLQKIDPALTTTLDQQFHAVLTTLDGYRDGAAPGGYKVWTAALRGTDAPTLTAVIQPLHESLATVAQKVVSAS
;
A
#
# COMPACT_ATOMS: atom_id res chain seq x y z
N MET A 1 -2.83 31.94 49.50
CA MET A 1 -3.23 31.74 50.90
C MET A 1 -4.73 31.92 51.04
N ALA A 2 -5.48 30.82 51.07
CA ALA A 2 -6.71 30.63 51.85
C ALA A 2 -7.03 29.12 51.76
N ASN A 3 -7.18 28.50 52.93
CA ASN A 3 -7.17 27.06 53.19
C ASN A 3 -8.61 26.50 53.33
N HIS A 4 -8.86 25.34 52.67
CA HIS A 4 -9.54 24.13 53.18
C HIS A 4 -11.06 24.16 53.60
N PRO A 5 -11.75 23.00 53.80
CA PRO A 5 -12.38 22.10 52.82
C PRO A 5 -13.82 21.65 53.33
N PRO A 6 -14.22 20.36 53.33
CA PRO A 6 -14.71 19.46 52.28
C PRO A 6 -16.23 19.12 52.42
N VAL A 7 -16.85 18.48 51.41
CA VAL A 7 -18.05 17.65 51.65
C VAL A 7 -17.99 16.36 50.82
N THR A 8 -17.80 15.24 51.51
CA THR A 8 -18.15 13.89 51.05
C THR A 8 -19.59 13.57 51.45
N ARG A 9 -20.35 12.87 50.60
CA ARG A 9 -21.30 11.84 51.06
C ARG A 9 -21.67 10.87 49.94
N SER A 10 -21.63 9.60 50.33
CA SER A 10 -21.99 8.39 49.60
C SER A 10 -23.51 8.19 49.48
N ALA A 11 -23.95 7.38 48.51
CA ALA A 11 -24.64 6.09 48.76
C ALA A 11 -25.36 5.56 47.50
N SER A 12 -24.95 4.34 47.11
CA SER A 12 -25.72 3.20 46.62
C SER A 12 -27.16 3.38 46.09
N ARG A 13 -27.44 2.70 44.95
CA ARG A 13 -28.43 1.60 44.93
C ARG A 13 -28.27 0.69 43.70
N ARG A 14 -28.19 -0.60 44.01
CA ARG A 14 -28.35 -1.74 43.11
C ARG A 14 -29.83 -1.86 42.70
N SER A 15 -30.09 -2.37 41.50
CA SER A 15 -31.27 -3.21 41.24
C SER A 15 -30.96 -4.20 40.12
N ARG A 16 -30.95 -5.48 40.50
CA ARG A 16 -31.00 -6.66 39.63
C ARG A 16 -32.46 -7.01 39.41
N TRP A 17 -32.86 -7.33 38.19
CA TRP A 17 -34.01 -8.20 37.92
C TRP A 17 -33.61 -9.25 36.89
N ALA A 18 -34.03 -10.48 37.16
CA ALA A 18 -33.65 -11.72 36.48
C ALA A 18 -34.77 -12.19 35.53
N ALA A 19 -34.36 -12.75 34.37
CA ALA A 19 -34.75 -14.02 33.71
C ALA A 19 -36.25 -14.44 33.58
N PRO A 20 -36.59 -15.50 32.81
CA PRO A 20 -36.07 -16.02 31.52
C PRO A 20 -37.21 -16.33 30.51
N ALA A 21 -36.88 -16.71 29.26
CA ALA A 21 -37.81 -17.46 28.40
C ALA A 21 -37.08 -18.47 27.51
N VAL A 22 -37.58 -19.70 27.56
CA VAL A 22 -37.17 -20.92 26.85
C VAL A 22 -38.05 -21.09 25.61
N VAL A 23 -37.48 -21.38 24.43
CA VAL A 23 -38.16 -22.01 23.28
C VAL A 23 -37.10 -22.84 22.51
N ALA A 24 -36.99 -24.14 22.77
CA ALA A 24 -37.63 -25.26 22.05
C ALA A 24 -36.96 -25.62 20.71
N ALA A 25 -36.20 -26.71 20.75
CA ALA A 25 -35.63 -27.42 19.62
C ALA A 25 -36.72 -28.12 18.79
N THR A 26 -36.61 -28.06 17.47
CA THR A 26 -37.35 -28.92 16.54
C THR A 26 -36.37 -29.59 15.59
N ALA A 27 -36.15 -30.88 15.82
CA ALA A 27 -35.52 -31.78 14.87
C ALA A 27 -36.57 -32.21 13.84
N VAL A 28 -36.27 -32.04 12.56
CA VAL A 28 -37.05 -32.63 11.47
C VAL A 28 -36.12 -33.58 10.72
N ALA A 29 -36.34 -34.87 10.92
CA ALA A 29 -35.80 -35.92 10.08
C ALA A 29 -36.75 -36.11 8.89
N LEU A 30 -36.24 -35.99 7.67
CA LEU A 30 -36.93 -36.41 6.45
C LEU A 30 -35.98 -37.29 5.64
N SER A 31 -36.24 -38.59 5.73
CA SER A 31 -35.74 -39.61 4.84
C SER A 31 -36.60 -39.62 3.57
N ALA A 32 -36.00 -39.48 2.39
CA ALA A 32 -36.64 -39.87 1.13
C ALA A 32 -35.58 -40.37 0.14
N CYS A 33 -35.81 -41.59 -0.35
CA CYS A 33 -35.00 -42.30 -1.33
C CYS A 33 -35.16 -41.73 -2.75
N GLY A 34 -34.20 -42.06 -3.61
CA GLY A 34 -33.96 -41.43 -4.91
C GLY A 34 -34.94 -41.76 -6.04
N SER A 35 -34.79 -41.05 -7.16
CA SER A 35 -34.47 -41.60 -8.48
C SER A 35 -34.14 -40.48 -9.47
N THR A 36 -33.41 -40.87 -10.51
CA THR A 36 -32.69 -40.17 -11.58
C THR A 36 -33.54 -39.30 -12.53
N ASP A 37 -33.02 -38.12 -12.93
CA ASP A 37 -32.63 -37.80 -14.33
C ASP A 37 -32.44 -36.28 -14.58
N ASP A 38 -31.28 -35.99 -15.17
CA ASP A 38 -30.82 -34.88 -16.01
C ASP A 38 -31.42 -33.47 -15.93
N GLY A 39 -30.60 -32.56 -15.40
CA GLY A 39 -30.75 -31.11 -15.52
C GLY A 39 -29.56 -30.39 -14.90
N ALA A 40 -28.36 -30.59 -15.46
CA ALA A 40 -27.13 -29.95 -15.00
C ALA A 40 -27.23 -28.42 -15.16
N LYS A 41 -27.69 -27.76 -14.11
CA LYS A 41 -27.53 -26.33 -13.89
C LYS A 41 -26.07 -26.12 -13.54
N ALA A 42 -25.30 -25.51 -14.45
CA ALA A 42 -23.91 -25.17 -14.24
C ALA A 42 -23.77 -24.32 -12.97
N THR A 43 -23.22 -24.92 -11.92
CA THR A 43 -22.66 -24.22 -10.77
C THR A 43 -21.41 -23.47 -11.25
N PRO A 44 -21.18 -22.21 -10.86
CA PRO A 44 -19.90 -21.56 -11.10
C PRO A 44 -18.82 -22.40 -10.41
N SER A 45 -17.80 -22.83 -11.13
CA SER A 45 -16.62 -23.39 -10.49
C SER A 45 -15.96 -22.28 -9.69
N THR A 46 -16.14 -22.31 -8.38
CA THR A 46 -15.15 -21.77 -7.45
C THR A 46 -13.85 -22.51 -7.76
N GLY A 47 -12.90 -21.83 -8.39
CA GLY A 47 -11.56 -22.38 -8.62
C GLY A 47 -11.02 -22.91 -7.30
N SER A 48 -10.58 -24.17 -7.30
CA SER A 48 -10.03 -24.80 -6.10
C SER A 48 -8.81 -24.01 -5.64
N THR A 49 -8.81 -23.55 -4.39
CA THR A 49 -7.67 -22.91 -3.71
C THR A 49 -6.59 -23.92 -3.32
N ASP A 50 -6.56 -25.11 -3.92
CA ASP A 50 -5.76 -26.27 -3.50
C ASP A 50 -4.22 -26.09 -3.55
N GLY A 51 -3.72 -24.91 -3.96
CA GLY A 51 -2.28 -24.63 -4.07
C GLY A 51 -1.75 -23.44 -3.24
N VAL A 52 -2.59 -22.49 -2.83
CA VAL A 52 -2.13 -21.27 -2.13
C VAL A 52 -2.24 -21.45 -0.62
N LYS A 53 -1.14 -21.24 0.10
CA LYS A 53 -1.14 -21.26 1.57
C LYS A 53 -1.51 -19.89 2.11
N THR A 54 -2.18 -19.85 3.26
CA THR A 54 -2.48 -18.60 3.96
C THR A 54 -1.71 -18.56 5.27
N VAL A 55 -1.10 -17.42 5.56
CA VAL A 55 -0.50 -17.08 6.85
C VAL A 55 -1.27 -15.87 7.39
N ASN A 56 -1.87 -16.02 8.56
CA ASN A 56 -2.56 -14.91 9.21
C ASN A 56 -1.58 -14.19 10.15
N VAL A 57 -1.48 -12.88 10.00
CA VAL A 57 -0.67 -12.00 10.85
C VAL A 57 -1.59 -11.10 11.65
N THR A 58 -1.47 -11.15 12.97
CA THR A 58 -2.26 -10.33 13.90
C THR A 58 -1.35 -9.31 14.56
N LEU A 59 -1.70 -8.04 14.42
CA LEU A 59 -1.11 -6.93 15.15
C LEU A 59 -2.06 -6.55 16.30
N ALA A 60 -1.57 -6.60 17.54
CA ALA A 60 -2.38 -6.33 18.73
C ALA A 60 -1.54 -5.79 19.89
N ASP A 61 -2.15 -4.95 20.73
CA ASP A 61 -1.62 -4.66 22.07
C ASP A 61 -1.66 -5.93 22.94
N ASP A 62 -0.49 -6.38 23.37
CA ASP A 62 -0.32 -7.37 24.42
C ASP A 62 0.21 -6.70 25.69
N SER A 63 -0.72 -6.34 26.56
CA SER A 63 -0.44 -5.85 27.91
C SER A 63 0.37 -4.54 27.93
N GLY A 64 0.00 -3.59 27.05
CA GLY A 64 0.66 -2.29 26.92
C GLY A 64 1.90 -2.31 26.02
N LYS A 65 2.04 -3.33 25.18
CA LYS A 65 3.10 -3.47 24.20
C LYS A 65 2.52 -3.96 22.89
N ASP A 66 2.81 -3.27 21.81
CA ASP A 66 2.38 -3.70 20.49
C ASP A 66 3.11 -4.99 20.10
N ALA A 67 2.39 -5.94 19.54
CA ALA A 67 2.89 -7.25 19.16
C ALA A 67 2.48 -7.60 17.73
N CYS A 68 3.35 -8.33 17.05
CA CYS A 68 3.12 -8.93 15.74
C CYS A 68 3.18 -10.44 15.90
N ALA A 69 2.13 -11.16 15.51
CA ALA A 69 1.98 -12.59 15.74
C ALA A 69 1.51 -13.32 14.48
N LEU A 70 2.17 -14.44 14.16
CA LEU A 70 1.80 -15.33 13.05
C LEU A 70 1.04 -16.55 13.56
N ASP A 71 0.03 -17.02 12.83
CA ASP A 71 -0.64 -18.29 13.10
C ASP A 71 0.23 -19.52 12.77
N THR A 72 1.16 -19.38 11.84
CA THR A 72 2.22 -20.34 11.53
C THR A 72 3.52 -19.63 11.17
N THR A 73 4.65 -20.16 11.63
CA THR A 73 5.99 -19.70 11.25
C THR A 73 6.63 -20.55 10.16
N THR A 74 5.90 -21.53 9.62
CA THR A 74 6.41 -22.35 8.51
C THR A 74 5.34 -22.77 7.52
N VAL A 75 5.73 -22.78 6.24
CA VAL A 75 4.91 -23.18 5.10
C VAL A 75 5.75 -23.98 4.09
N PRO A 76 5.14 -24.82 3.23
CA PRO A 76 5.83 -25.35 2.06
C PRO A 76 6.10 -24.23 1.03
N ALA A 77 7.12 -24.42 0.20
CA ALA A 77 7.43 -23.56 -0.93
C ALA A 77 6.29 -23.57 -1.96
N GLY A 78 6.13 -22.43 -2.63
CA GLY A 78 5.03 -22.15 -3.54
C GLY A 78 4.29 -20.86 -3.17
N PRO A 79 3.05 -20.69 -3.69
CA PRO A 79 2.22 -19.52 -3.43
C PRO A 79 1.80 -19.39 -1.96
N VAL A 80 2.03 -18.21 -1.38
CA VAL A 80 1.63 -17.88 -0.01
C VAL A 80 0.96 -16.51 0.01
N THR A 81 -0.25 -16.45 0.56
CA THR A 81 -0.96 -15.22 0.89
C THR A 81 -0.75 -14.91 2.37
N PHE A 82 -0.24 -13.73 2.66
CA PHE A 82 -0.21 -13.19 4.03
C PHE A 82 -1.42 -12.28 4.20
N THR A 83 -2.21 -12.54 5.24
CA THR A 83 -3.37 -11.71 5.59
C THR A 83 -3.10 -11.04 6.91
N VAL A 84 -3.00 -9.71 6.88
CA VAL A 84 -2.62 -8.89 8.03
C VAL A 84 -3.87 -8.23 8.62
N THR A 85 -3.99 -8.27 9.94
CA THR A 85 -5.07 -7.62 10.68
C THR A 85 -4.48 -6.85 11.85
N ASN A 86 -4.66 -5.53 11.87
CA ASN A 86 -4.35 -4.72 13.05
C ASN A 86 -5.61 -4.51 13.89
N SER A 87 -5.66 -5.21 15.02
CA SER A 87 -6.79 -5.13 15.95
C SER A 87 -6.64 -4.05 17.00
N SER A 88 -5.41 -3.76 17.44
CA SER A 88 -5.17 -2.85 18.57
C SER A 88 -3.72 -2.39 18.77
N ALA A 89 -2.79 -2.58 17.81
CA ALA A 89 -1.38 -2.20 17.92
C ALA A 89 -1.08 -0.86 17.21
N PRO A 90 -1.28 0.31 17.84
CA PRO A 90 -1.15 1.60 17.17
C PRO A 90 0.27 1.97 16.73
N GLY A 91 1.30 1.35 17.31
CA GLY A 91 2.70 1.59 16.98
C GLY A 91 3.25 0.69 15.87
N VAL A 92 2.49 -0.29 15.39
CA VAL A 92 2.86 -1.12 14.23
C VAL A 92 2.03 -0.68 13.04
N THR A 93 2.66 -0.01 12.10
CA THR A 93 2.03 0.56 10.90
C THR A 93 2.30 -0.24 9.64
N GLU A 94 3.24 -1.17 9.66
CA GLU A 94 3.58 -2.01 8.52
C GLU A 94 4.00 -3.43 8.94
N MET A 95 3.98 -4.33 7.96
CA MET A 95 4.47 -5.69 8.03
C MET A 95 5.20 -5.99 6.73
N GLU A 96 6.44 -6.45 6.84
CA GLU A 96 7.28 -6.83 5.71
C GLU A 96 7.72 -8.28 5.82
N LEU A 97 7.75 -8.99 4.69
CA LEU A 97 8.42 -10.27 4.54
C LEU A 97 9.80 -10.04 3.94
N LEU A 98 10.83 -10.40 4.69
CA LEU A 98 12.23 -10.22 4.32
C LEU A 98 12.88 -11.53 3.85
N LYS A 99 13.74 -11.41 2.84
CA LYS A 99 14.72 -12.43 2.46
C LYS A 99 16.05 -11.78 2.18
N ASP A 100 17.11 -12.23 2.86
CA ASP A 100 18.46 -11.69 2.68
C ASP A 100 18.52 -10.15 2.81
N GLN A 101 17.79 -9.59 3.80
CA GLN A 101 17.64 -8.14 4.05
C GLN A 101 16.98 -7.35 2.91
N ARG A 102 16.17 -8.03 2.09
CA ARG A 102 15.33 -7.41 1.08
C ARG A 102 13.87 -7.71 1.36
N ILE A 103 13.02 -6.70 1.23
CA ILE A 103 11.57 -6.84 1.23
C ILE A 103 11.14 -7.60 -0.03
N VAL A 104 10.41 -8.70 0.16
CA VAL A 104 9.86 -9.52 -0.92
C VAL A 104 8.32 -9.51 -0.96
N GLY A 105 7.69 -8.78 -0.04
CA GLY A 105 6.26 -8.48 0.00
C GLY A 105 5.90 -7.82 1.32
N GLU A 106 4.95 -6.90 1.32
CA GLU A 106 4.64 -6.08 2.49
C GLU A 106 3.18 -5.65 2.52
N LYS A 107 2.78 -5.07 3.66
CA LYS A 107 1.61 -4.22 3.80
C LYS A 107 1.92 -3.07 4.75
N GLU A 108 1.59 -1.86 4.32
CA GLU A 108 1.75 -0.64 5.07
C GLU A 108 0.40 -0.03 5.49
N ASN A 109 0.44 1.13 6.15
CA ASN A 109 -0.74 1.89 6.55
C ASN A 109 -1.74 1.07 7.41
N LEU A 110 -1.22 0.15 8.23
CA LEU A 110 -1.97 -0.82 9.02
C LEU A 110 -2.56 -0.22 10.31
N ALA A 111 -3.30 0.88 10.22
CA ALA A 111 -3.94 1.47 11.39
C ALA A 111 -4.92 0.48 12.07
N PRO A 112 -5.02 0.47 13.42
CA PRO A 112 -5.95 -0.42 14.12
C PRO A 112 -7.41 -0.24 13.71
N GLY A 113 -8.10 -1.34 13.46
CA GLY A 113 -9.54 -1.38 13.16
C GLY A 113 -9.91 -1.23 11.68
N LEU A 114 -8.91 -1.14 10.79
CA LEU A 114 -9.12 -1.30 9.35
C LEU A 114 -9.46 -2.76 9.00
N ASP A 115 -10.09 -2.96 7.84
CA ASP A 115 -10.35 -4.29 7.31
C ASP A 115 -9.03 -5.04 7.04
N PRO A 116 -9.02 -6.39 7.14
CA PRO A 116 -7.83 -7.17 6.83
C PRO A 116 -7.35 -6.94 5.40
N VAL A 117 -6.06 -6.72 5.25
CA VAL A 117 -5.39 -6.56 3.95
C VAL A 117 -4.50 -7.76 3.67
N SER A 118 -4.17 -8.00 2.40
CA SER A 118 -3.37 -9.16 2.04
C SER A 118 -2.47 -8.91 0.84
N PHE A 119 -1.33 -9.57 0.82
CA PHE A 119 -0.45 -9.69 -0.34
C PHE A 119 -0.18 -11.17 -0.61
N THR A 120 0.09 -11.52 -1.88
CA THR A 120 0.42 -12.90 -2.26
C THR A 120 1.76 -12.96 -2.97
N VAL A 121 2.61 -13.91 -2.58
CA VAL A 121 3.97 -14.08 -3.08
C VAL A 121 4.30 -15.55 -3.32
N THR A 122 5.03 -15.84 -4.39
CA THR A 122 5.57 -17.19 -4.62
C THR A 122 6.93 -17.33 -3.94
N LEU A 123 7.02 -18.17 -2.91
CA LEU A 123 8.21 -18.36 -2.07
C LEU A 123 8.98 -19.63 -2.41
N ASP A 124 10.31 -19.51 -2.50
CA ASP A 124 11.22 -20.66 -2.54
C ASP A 124 11.61 -21.11 -1.14
N GLY A 125 12.08 -22.36 -1.02
CA GLY A 125 12.60 -22.88 0.23
C GLY A 125 13.75 -22.03 0.80
N GLY A 126 13.75 -21.84 2.11
CA GLY A 126 14.76 -21.04 2.79
C GLY A 126 14.26 -20.39 4.07
N LYS A 127 15.13 -19.56 4.64
CA LYS A 127 14.82 -18.71 5.77
C LYS A 127 14.36 -17.34 5.27
N TYR A 128 13.35 -16.83 5.95
CA TYR A 128 12.76 -15.52 5.78
C TYR A 128 12.56 -14.93 7.18
N GLU A 129 12.23 -13.66 7.24
CA GLU A 129 11.92 -12.96 8.48
C GLU A 129 10.69 -12.10 8.25
N ILE A 130 9.77 -12.06 9.22
CA ILE A 130 8.75 -11.01 9.25
C ILE A 130 9.33 -9.85 10.04
N TYR A 131 9.30 -8.66 9.45
CA TYR A 131 9.61 -7.41 10.12
C TYR A 131 8.30 -6.63 10.37
N CYS A 132 8.11 -6.21 11.61
CA CYS A 132 6.96 -5.47 12.12
C CYS A 132 7.50 -4.34 13.00
N PRO A 133 8.01 -3.24 12.42
CA PRO A 133 8.59 -2.14 13.18
C PRO A 133 7.61 -1.57 14.20
N GLY A 134 8.13 -1.16 15.36
CA GLY A 134 7.34 -0.67 16.48
C GLY A 134 6.73 -1.78 17.36
N ALA A 135 6.77 -3.04 16.94
CA ALA A 135 6.39 -4.16 17.79
C ALA A 135 7.46 -4.44 18.87
N ALA A 136 7.07 -5.06 19.98
CA ALA A 136 7.98 -5.47 21.04
C ALA A 136 9.03 -6.49 20.57
N SER A 137 8.68 -7.29 19.57
CA SER A 137 9.60 -8.11 18.79
C SER A 137 9.42 -7.74 17.32
N GLU A 138 10.28 -6.86 16.83
CA GLU A 138 10.16 -6.34 15.47
C GLU A 138 10.48 -7.42 14.42
N TYR A 139 11.32 -8.40 14.76
CA TYR A 139 11.70 -9.48 13.86
C TYR A 139 11.19 -10.84 14.33
N LEU A 140 10.65 -11.64 13.40
CA LEU A 140 10.12 -12.98 13.64
C LEU A 140 10.62 -13.95 12.56
N ASP A 141 11.24 -15.07 12.98
CA ASP A 141 11.70 -16.12 12.06
C ASP A 141 10.52 -16.74 11.27
N PHE A 142 10.67 -16.82 9.95
CA PHE A 142 9.72 -17.52 9.07
C PHE A 142 10.46 -18.51 8.15
N SER A 143 9.95 -19.74 8.02
CA SER A 143 10.65 -20.81 7.30
C SER A 143 9.81 -21.42 6.19
N VAL A 144 10.36 -21.43 4.97
CA VAL A 144 9.74 -22.05 3.80
C VAL A 144 10.45 -23.37 3.52
N THR A 145 9.69 -24.46 3.48
CA THR A 145 10.22 -25.82 3.32
C THR A 145 10.08 -26.34 1.88
N GLY A 146 11.01 -27.18 1.44
CA GLY A 146 10.98 -27.74 0.08
C GLY A 146 11.54 -26.78 -0.97
N GLN A 147 11.10 -26.92 -2.21
CA GLN A 147 11.51 -26.07 -3.35
C GLN A 147 10.25 -25.66 -4.09
N SER A 148 10.18 -24.41 -4.56
CA SER A 148 9.05 -23.99 -5.39
C SER A 148 9.04 -24.82 -6.67
N ALA A 149 7.83 -25.01 -7.23
CA ALA A 149 7.70 -25.63 -8.54
C ALA A 149 8.44 -24.81 -9.60
N ALA A 150 8.85 -25.48 -10.69
CA ALA A 150 9.43 -24.78 -11.82
C ALA A 150 8.46 -23.71 -12.34
N ALA A 151 9.04 -22.61 -12.86
CA ALA A 151 8.25 -21.54 -13.43
C ALA A 151 7.25 -22.09 -14.45
N PRO A 152 5.98 -21.69 -14.36
CA PRO A 152 4.93 -22.28 -15.15
C PRO A 152 5.05 -21.93 -16.63
N THR A 153 4.54 -22.84 -17.46
CA THR A 153 4.66 -22.74 -18.91
C THR A 153 3.28 -22.76 -19.56
N GLY A 154 3.19 -22.21 -20.77
CA GLY A 154 1.94 -22.13 -21.52
C GLY A 154 1.54 -20.69 -21.83
N THR A 155 0.36 -20.54 -22.43
CA THR A 155 -0.07 -19.27 -23.00
C THR A 155 -0.28 -18.17 -21.95
N VAL A 156 -0.96 -18.47 -20.84
CA VAL A 156 -1.22 -17.48 -19.77
C VAL A 156 0.09 -17.04 -19.07
N PRO A 157 0.95 -17.95 -18.57
CA PRO A 157 2.23 -17.57 -17.99
C PRO A 157 3.12 -16.76 -18.95
N THR A 158 3.13 -17.10 -20.25
CA THR A 158 3.90 -16.35 -21.26
C THR A 158 3.37 -14.92 -21.42
N ILE A 159 2.05 -14.73 -21.43
CA ILE A 159 1.43 -13.40 -21.52
C ILE A 159 1.75 -12.58 -20.28
N LEU A 160 1.59 -13.15 -19.08
CA LEU A 160 1.89 -12.47 -17.82
C LEU A 160 3.38 -12.10 -17.74
N SER A 161 4.28 -13.00 -18.11
CA SER A 161 5.73 -12.72 -18.15
C SER A 161 6.12 -11.64 -19.16
N GLN A 162 5.39 -11.52 -20.27
CA GLN A 162 5.59 -10.39 -21.18
C GLN A 162 5.11 -9.08 -20.54
N GLY A 163 3.94 -9.10 -19.88
CA GLY A 163 3.43 -7.97 -19.12
C GLY A 163 4.41 -7.44 -18.06
N THR A 164 5.09 -8.32 -17.32
CA THR A 164 6.07 -7.89 -16.32
C THR A 164 7.31 -7.23 -16.93
N LYS A 165 7.73 -7.65 -18.14
CA LYS A 165 8.83 -7.00 -18.87
C LYS A 165 8.43 -5.63 -19.40
N ASP A 166 7.22 -5.51 -19.92
CA ASP A 166 6.70 -4.24 -20.42
C ASP A 166 6.52 -3.24 -19.26
N TYR A 167 6.04 -3.72 -18.10
CA TYR A 167 5.94 -2.91 -16.88
C TYR A 167 7.31 -2.50 -16.33
N SER A 168 8.31 -3.38 -16.35
CA SER A 168 9.69 -3.04 -15.98
C SER A 168 10.23 -1.86 -16.81
N ALA A 169 9.99 -1.88 -18.13
CA ALA A 169 10.37 -0.76 -18.99
C ALA A 169 9.63 0.54 -18.65
N TYR A 170 8.34 0.45 -18.27
CA TYR A 170 7.57 1.58 -17.79
C TYR A 170 8.13 2.18 -16.50
N VAL A 171 8.45 1.37 -15.49
CA VAL A 171 9.04 1.85 -14.22
C VAL A 171 10.38 2.54 -14.46
N VAL A 172 11.24 1.94 -15.29
CA VAL A 172 12.51 2.56 -15.68
C VAL A 172 12.30 3.92 -16.36
N ASP A 173 11.30 4.03 -17.24
CA ASP A 173 10.97 5.29 -17.89
C ASP A 173 10.44 6.33 -16.87
N GLN A 174 9.51 5.96 -15.98
CA GLN A 174 9.00 6.85 -14.93
C GLN A 174 10.12 7.41 -14.06
N VAL A 175 11.05 6.56 -13.61
CA VAL A 175 12.17 6.99 -12.75
C VAL A 175 13.18 7.86 -13.52
N ASN A 176 13.36 7.64 -14.82
CA ASN A 176 14.18 8.55 -15.65
C ASN A 176 13.50 9.92 -15.86
N GLN A 177 12.17 9.93 -16.02
CA GLN A 177 11.39 11.16 -16.09
C GLN A 177 11.41 11.90 -14.73
N LEU A 178 11.29 11.17 -13.62
CA LEU A 178 11.47 11.68 -12.26
C LEU A 178 12.84 12.34 -12.11
N ASN A 179 13.92 11.66 -12.47
CA ASN A 179 15.28 12.20 -12.41
C ASN A 179 15.43 13.51 -13.20
N THR A 180 14.79 13.59 -14.37
CA THR A 180 14.76 14.82 -15.17
C THR A 180 13.96 15.92 -14.46
N ALA A 181 12.81 15.59 -13.88
CA ALA A 181 11.94 16.53 -13.21
C ALA A 181 12.55 17.06 -11.90
N VAL A 182 13.20 16.23 -11.08
CA VAL A 182 13.87 16.68 -9.85
C VAL A 182 15.08 17.55 -10.14
N LYS A 183 15.78 17.35 -11.26
CA LYS A 183 16.82 18.28 -11.72
C LYS A 183 16.25 19.64 -12.10
N ALA A 184 15.06 19.67 -12.71
CA ALA A 184 14.37 20.92 -12.99
C ALA A 184 13.88 21.61 -11.71
N LEU A 185 13.40 20.85 -10.72
CA LEU A 185 13.07 21.34 -9.39
C LEU A 185 14.30 21.93 -8.69
N ASP A 186 15.41 21.20 -8.64
CA ASP A 186 16.66 21.69 -8.05
C ASP A 186 17.12 22.97 -8.75
N ALA A 187 17.12 23.03 -10.08
CA ALA A 187 17.48 24.26 -10.80
C ALA A 187 16.59 25.47 -10.41
N ALA A 188 15.28 25.25 -10.24
CA ALA A 188 14.37 26.29 -9.77
C ALA A 188 14.68 26.72 -8.32
N VAL A 189 14.93 25.77 -7.42
CA VAL A 189 15.36 26.05 -6.03
C VAL A 189 16.70 26.80 -6.01
N GLN A 190 17.70 26.36 -6.78
CA GLN A 190 19.00 27.03 -6.84
C GLN A 190 18.91 28.47 -7.32
N SER A 191 17.94 28.79 -8.20
CA SER A 191 17.69 30.16 -8.68
C SER A 191 17.14 31.10 -7.61
N GLY A 192 16.53 30.56 -6.55
CA GLY A 192 15.86 31.33 -5.51
C GLY A 192 14.42 31.75 -5.86
N ASP A 193 13.88 31.31 -6.99
CA ASP A 193 12.49 31.56 -7.39
C ASP A 193 11.53 30.55 -6.74
N VAL A 194 10.88 30.99 -5.67
CA VAL A 194 9.89 30.17 -4.92
C VAL A 194 8.72 29.75 -5.80
N ALA A 195 8.23 30.62 -6.69
CA ALA A 195 7.06 30.31 -7.52
C ALA A 195 7.40 29.30 -8.61
N ALA A 196 8.57 29.44 -9.23
CA ALA A 196 9.09 28.45 -10.17
C ALA A 196 9.34 27.11 -9.48
N ALA A 197 9.90 27.10 -8.27
CA ALA A 197 10.15 25.88 -7.51
C ALA A 197 8.84 25.15 -7.14
N LYS A 198 7.81 25.87 -6.67
CA LYS A 198 6.47 25.27 -6.43
C LYS A 198 5.88 24.62 -7.67
N THR A 199 6.03 25.27 -8.82
CA THR A 199 5.56 24.72 -10.11
C THR A 199 6.35 23.48 -10.52
N ALA A 200 7.67 23.48 -10.32
CA ALA A 200 8.52 22.35 -10.64
C ALA A 200 8.27 21.15 -9.70
N TYR A 201 8.00 21.42 -8.42
CA TYR A 201 7.63 20.42 -7.43
C TYR A 201 6.39 19.65 -7.87
N ALA A 202 5.30 20.36 -8.17
CA ALA A 202 4.04 19.77 -8.62
C ALA A 202 4.16 18.97 -9.93
N LYS A 203 5.18 19.25 -10.76
CA LYS A 203 5.47 18.50 -11.99
C LYS A 203 6.35 17.28 -11.77
N ALA A 204 7.12 17.25 -10.68
CA ALA A 204 8.03 16.15 -10.37
C ALA A 204 7.30 15.03 -9.64
N ARG A 205 6.45 15.37 -8.66
CA ARG A 205 5.69 14.43 -7.82
C ARG A 205 5.05 13.27 -8.60
N PRO A 206 4.26 13.49 -9.68
CA PRO A 206 3.56 12.40 -10.36
C PRO A 206 4.43 11.24 -10.86
N PHE A 207 5.72 11.47 -11.14
CA PHE A 207 6.60 10.41 -11.63
C PHE A 207 7.03 9.45 -10.52
N TYR A 208 7.13 9.91 -9.27
CA TYR A 208 7.39 9.03 -8.13
C TYR A 208 6.13 8.23 -7.81
N GLU A 209 5.00 8.91 -7.60
CA GLU A 209 3.68 8.37 -7.27
C GLU A 209 3.19 7.25 -8.21
N ARG A 210 3.48 7.37 -9.51
CA ARG A 210 3.13 6.35 -10.51
C ARG A 210 3.97 5.08 -10.44
N ALA A 211 5.16 5.17 -9.85
CA ALA A 211 6.12 4.08 -9.76
C ALA A 211 6.34 3.61 -8.32
N GLU A 212 5.73 4.28 -7.34
CA GLU A 212 5.92 4.17 -5.88
C GLU A 212 5.94 2.72 -5.41
N SER A 213 4.88 1.94 -5.66
CA SER A 213 4.85 0.52 -5.27
C SER A 213 5.88 -0.41 -5.94
N SER A 214 6.65 0.10 -6.88
CA SER A 214 7.76 -0.60 -7.53
C SER A 214 9.13 -0.09 -7.11
N VAL A 215 9.17 1.00 -6.33
CA VAL A 215 10.38 1.70 -5.88
C VAL A 215 10.45 1.96 -4.37
N GLU A 216 9.34 1.81 -3.67
CA GLU A 216 9.27 1.78 -2.21
C GLU A 216 10.09 0.60 -1.65
N GLY A 217 10.63 0.75 -0.45
CA GLY A 217 11.42 -0.28 0.22
C GLY A 217 12.85 -0.52 -0.31
N PHE A 218 13.35 0.28 -1.27
CA PHE A 218 14.74 0.11 -1.73
C PHE A 218 15.78 0.61 -0.73
N VAL A 219 16.53 -0.34 -0.18
CA VAL A 219 17.67 -0.07 0.69
C VAL A 219 18.98 -0.11 -0.11
N LEU A 220 19.80 0.92 0.02
CA LEU A 220 21.12 0.99 -0.60
C LEU A 220 22.04 -0.16 -0.10
N PRO A 221 22.92 -0.69 -0.95
CA PRO A 221 23.84 -1.75 -0.54
C PRO A 221 24.67 -1.37 0.69
N GLY A 222 24.64 -2.24 1.71
CA GLY A 222 25.41 -2.06 2.94
C GLY A 222 24.64 -1.42 4.10
N PHE A 223 23.37 -1.06 3.89
CA PHE A 223 22.46 -0.60 4.93
C PHE A 223 21.49 -1.72 5.32
N ALA A 224 21.06 -1.71 6.58
CA ALA A 224 19.98 -2.57 7.05
C ALA A 224 18.62 -1.95 6.70
N VAL A 225 17.55 -2.75 6.73
CA VAL A 225 16.18 -2.31 6.40
C VAL A 225 15.69 -1.23 7.37
N ASP A 226 16.12 -1.31 8.63
CA ASP A 226 15.83 -0.33 9.68
C ASP A 226 16.79 0.89 9.69
N ASP A 227 17.69 1.02 8.70
CA ASP A 227 18.62 2.14 8.59
C ASP A 227 18.18 3.14 7.51
N ASN A 228 17.49 4.20 7.95
CA ASN A 228 17.00 5.28 7.10
C ASN A 228 18.10 6.07 6.37
N ALA A 229 19.38 5.88 6.71
CA ALA A 229 20.47 6.47 5.94
C ALA A 229 20.67 5.77 4.58
N GLY A 230 20.11 4.58 4.40
CA GLY A 230 20.14 3.82 3.15
C GLY A 230 18.77 3.57 2.52
N ASN A 231 17.66 3.79 3.24
CA ASN A 231 16.31 3.62 2.72
C ASN A 231 15.98 4.75 1.73
N LEU A 232 15.91 4.45 0.43
CA LEU A 232 15.65 5.43 -0.61
C LEU A 232 14.26 6.05 -0.52
N ASP A 233 13.27 5.31 -0.03
CA ASP A 233 11.92 5.85 0.18
C ASP A 233 11.95 6.96 1.24
N TYR A 234 12.51 6.69 2.43
CA TYR A 234 12.71 7.72 3.46
C TYR A 234 13.53 8.93 2.92
N LEU A 235 14.57 8.67 2.14
CA LEU A 235 15.44 9.71 1.61
C LEU A 235 14.81 10.54 0.48
N ILE A 236 13.75 10.07 -0.15
CA ILE A 236 13.05 10.71 -1.29
C ILE A 236 11.70 11.26 -0.87
N ASP A 237 10.90 10.53 -0.09
CA ASP A 237 9.47 10.76 0.11
C ASP A 237 9.00 10.76 1.57
N MET A 238 9.91 10.90 2.53
CA MET A 238 9.51 11.01 3.94
C MET A 238 8.55 12.18 4.21
N ARG A 239 7.36 11.85 4.71
CA ARG A 239 6.24 12.76 5.03
C ARG A 239 6.39 13.44 6.39
N GLU A 240 5.52 14.43 6.67
CA GLU A 240 5.44 15.06 8.00
C GLU A 240 5.04 14.05 9.08
N SER A 241 4.14 13.13 8.76
CA SER A 241 3.62 12.12 9.68
C SER A 241 4.63 11.01 10.00
N THR A 242 5.64 10.82 9.14
CA THR A 242 6.71 9.85 9.36
C THR A 242 7.60 10.32 10.54
N PRO A 243 7.84 9.47 11.56
CA PRO A 243 8.75 9.81 12.65
C PRO A 243 10.15 10.15 12.14
N VAL A 244 10.65 11.34 12.50
CA VAL A 244 11.98 11.79 12.08
C VAL A 244 13.07 10.95 12.77
N ASP A 245 13.88 10.26 11.97
CA ASP A 245 15.14 9.71 12.45
C ASP A 245 16.08 10.86 12.77
N ALA A 246 16.42 11.02 14.06
CA ALA A 246 17.29 12.08 14.52
C ALA A 246 18.72 12.04 13.92
N LYS A 247 19.19 10.88 13.45
CA LYS A 247 20.50 10.71 12.83
C LYS A 247 20.51 11.15 11.36
N VAL A 248 19.41 10.91 10.67
CA VAL A 248 19.26 11.18 9.22
C VAL A 248 18.66 12.57 8.99
N GLY A 249 17.63 12.92 9.76
CA GLY A 249 16.85 14.13 9.64
C GLY A 249 15.71 14.01 8.61
N TRP A 250 14.95 15.09 8.43
CA TRP A 250 13.88 15.17 7.44
C TRP A 250 14.43 15.59 6.08
N LYS A 251 14.16 14.79 5.05
CA LYS A 251 14.72 14.90 3.69
C LYS A 251 13.64 14.82 2.62
N GLY A 252 14.06 14.75 1.36
CA GLY A 252 13.18 14.42 0.26
C GLY A 252 12.28 15.55 -0.21
N PHE A 253 11.23 15.17 -0.95
CA PHE A 253 10.22 16.06 -1.49
C PHE A 253 9.54 16.88 -0.40
N HIS A 254 9.00 16.27 0.64
CA HIS A 254 8.22 16.98 1.65
C HIS A 254 9.04 17.95 2.51
N ALA A 255 10.35 17.71 2.69
CA ALA A 255 11.23 18.71 3.30
C ALA A 255 11.39 19.97 2.43
N VAL A 256 11.46 19.80 1.10
CA VAL A 256 11.47 20.91 0.14
C VAL A 256 10.09 21.58 0.07
N GLU A 257 9.01 20.80 0.06
CA GLU A 257 7.62 21.26 0.11
C GLU A 257 7.38 22.19 1.30
N ARG A 258 7.75 21.75 2.52
CA ARG A 258 7.66 22.53 3.75
C ARG A 258 8.29 23.91 3.59
N ASP A 259 9.54 23.95 3.10
CA ASP A 259 10.28 25.20 2.94
C ASP A 259 9.61 26.13 1.92
N LEU A 260 9.11 25.57 0.80
CA LEU A 260 8.45 26.33 -0.26
C LEU A 260 7.06 26.85 0.16
N TRP A 261 6.23 26.04 0.81
CA TRP A 261 4.84 26.41 1.14
C TRP A 261 4.69 27.04 2.51
N GLN A 262 5.22 26.40 3.56
CA GLN A 262 5.13 26.94 4.92
C GLN A 262 6.15 28.06 5.13
N GLY A 263 7.40 27.85 4.71
CA GLY A 263 8.46 28.84 4.84
C GLY A 263 8.33 30.00 3.85
N ASN A 264 7.72 29.75 2.68
CA ASN A 264 7.65 30.67 1.54
C ASN A 264 9.01 31.31 1.20
N ALA A 265 10.08 30.52 1.34
CA ALA A 265 11.45 30.98 1.20
C ALA A 265 12.35 29.83 0.73
N ILE A 266 13.39 30.19 -0.01
CA ILE A 266 14.49 29.27 -0.34
C ILE A 266 15.70 29.68 0.47
N THR A 267 16.15 28.79 1.34
CA THR A 267 17.32 28.99 2.20
C THR A 267 18.53 28.19 1.68
N PRO A 268 19.74 28.37 2.22
CA PRO A 268 20.85 27.47 1.94
C PRO A 268 20.55 26.01 2.28
N ALA A 269 19.73 25.75 3.30
CA ALA A 269 19.30 24.39 3.65
C ALA A 269 18.35 23.81 2.60
N THR A 270 17.38 24.60 2.12
CA THR A 270 16.46 24.20 1.03
C THR A 270 17.23 23.80 -0.23
N LYS A 271 18.28 24.56 -0.58
CA LYS A 271 19.17 24.26 -1.71
C LYS A 271 19.96 22.96 -1.52
N ALA A 272 20.37 22.67 -0.29
CA ALA A 272 21.06 21.42 0.01
C ALA A 272 20.10 20.22 -0.10
N LEU A 273 18.88 20.35 0.44
CA LEU A 273 17.83 19.34 0.35
C LEU A 273 17.45 19.02 -1.11
N SER A 274 17.29 20.04 -1.97
CA SER A 274 16.94 19.80 -3.37
C SER A 274 18.07 19.09 -4.15
N THR A 275 19.33 19.44 -3.87
CA THR A 275 20.48 18.75 -4.48
C THR A 275 20.63 17.32 -3.96
N GLU A 276 20.37 17.09 -2.68
CA GLU A 276 20.35 15.74 -2.08
C GLU A 276 19.27 14.87 -2.72
N LEU A 277 18.06 15.40 -2.92
CA LEU A 277 16.97 14.71 -3.62
C LEU A 277 17.37 14.27 -5.03
N VAL A 278 18.07 15.11 -5.81
CA VAL A 278 18.61 14.73 -7.13
C VAL A 278 19.58 13.54 -7.02
N GLY A 279 20.42 13.52 -5.98
CA GLY A 279 21.33 12.42 -5.70
C GLY A 279 20.60 11.11 -5.41
N ASN A 280 19.62 11.15 -4.51
CA ASN A 280 18.84 9.99 -4.09
C ASN A 280 18.02 9.41 -5.26
N VAL A 281 17.38 10.25 -6.06
CA VAL A 281 16.70 9.81 -7.29
C VAL A 281 17.71 9.26 -8.33
N GLY A 282 18.92 9.80 -8.38
CA GLY A 282 20.01 9.24 -9.20
C GLY A 282 20.43 7.84 -8.77
N HIS A 283 20.42 7.55 -7.47
CA HIS A 283 20.61 6.20 -6.95
C HIS A 283 19.43 5.31 -7.34
N LEU A 284 18.20 5.80 -7.22
CA LEU A 284 17.01 5.05 -7.61
C LEU A 284 17.05 4.62 -9.08
N VAL A 285 17.45 5.52 -10.01
CA VAL A 285 17.68 5.18 -11.44
C VAL A 285 18.59 3.96 -11.60
N THR A 286 19.63 3.84 -10.77
CA THR A 286 20.59 2.74 -10.83
C THR A 286 20.00 1.43 -10.30
N VAL A 287 19.21 1.52 -9.23
CA VAL A 287 18.59 0.37 -8.56
C VAL A 287 17.46 -0.22 -9.38
N VAL A 288 16.66 0.61 -10.08
CA VAL A 288 15.50 0.13 -10.84
C VAL A 288 15.87 -0.56 -12.16
N ALA A 289 16.98 -0.17 -12.78
CA ALA A 289 17.38 -0.67 -14.10
C ALA A 289 17.51 -2.21 -14.21
N PRO A 290 18.08 -2.95 -13.23
CA PRO A 290 18.18 -4.40 -13.30
C PRO A 290 16.96 -5.16 -12.75
N LEU A 291 15.91 -4.49 -12.29
CA LEU A 291 14.80 -5.16 -11.61
C LEU A 291 14.03 -6.09 -12.54
N GLN A 292 13.62 -7.21 -11.97
CA GLN A 292 12.73 -8.17 -12.61
C GLN A 292 11.50 -8.33 -11.71
N TYR A 293 10.34 -8.26 -12.34
CA TYR A 293 9.06 -8.40 -11.66
C TYR A 293 8.40 -9.72 -12.01
N LYS A 294 7.69 -10.27 -11.04
CA LYS A 294 6.73 -11.34 -11.18
C LYS A 294 5.32 -10.76 -11.36
N PRO A 295 4.37 -11.55 -11.90
CA PRO A 295 2.99 -11.09 -12.06
C PRO A 295 2.34 -10.64 -10.75
N GLU A 296 2.64 -11.32 -9.64
CA GLU A 296 2.16 -10.93 -8.33
C GLU A 296 2.71 -9.60 -7.83
N ASP A 297 3.94 -9.23 -8.17
CA ASP A 297 4.55 -7.96 -7.74
C ASP A 297 3.74 -6.78 -8.30
N LEU A 298 3.37 -6.85 -9.58
CA LEU A 298 2.49 -5.86 -10.23
C LEU A 298 1.10 -5.84 -9.60
N ALA A 299 0.57 -7.01 -9.24
CA ALA A 299 -0.78 -7.12 -8.70
C ALA A 299 -0.88 -6.59 -7.27
N ASN A 300 0.10 -6.91 -6.42
CA ASN A 300 0.24 -6.38 -5.07
C ASN A 300 0.44 -4.87 -5.16
N GLY A 301 1.44 -4.40 -5.91
CA GLY A 301 1.73 -2.96 -6.01
C GLY A 301 0.58 -2.14 -6.61
N ALA A 302 -0.25 -2.70 -7.49
CA ALA A 302 -1.47 -2.02 -7.94
C ALA A 302 -2.51 -1.89 -6.81
N ALA A 303 -2.67 -2.91 -5.99
CA ALA A 303 -3.56 -2.86 -4.83
C ALA A 303 -3.02 -1.90 -3.76
N ASP A 304 -1.71 -1.92 -3.50
CA ASP A 304 -1.03 -1.09 -2.49
C ASP A 304 -1.16 0.40 -2.81
N LEU A 305 -0.93 0.81 -4.06
CA LEU A 305 -1.16 2.20 -4.52
C LEU A 305 -2.59 2.68 -4.25
N VAL A 306 -3.60 1.83 -4.47
CA VAL A 306 -5.01 2.20 -4.26
C VAL A 306 -5.37 2.15 -2.77
N GLU A 307 -4.74 1.27 -2.00
CA GLU A 307 -4.84 1.20 -0.54
C GLU A 307 -4.28 2.46 0.12
N GLU A 308 -3.13 2.93 -0.33
CA GLU A 308 -2.51 4.16 0.15
C GLU A 308 -3.38 5.38 -0.13
N VAL A 309 -3.95 5.47 -1.35
CA VAL A 309 -4.95 6.51 -1.67
C VAL A 309 -6.10 6.51 -0.65
N GLN A 310 -6.60 5.33 -0.28
CA GLN A 310 -7.68 5.17 0.67
C GLN A 310 -7.29 5.56 2.10
N ASN A 311 -6.04 5.33 2.50
CA ASN A 311 -5.62 5.44 3.90
C ASN A 311 -4.92 6.78 4.21
N THR A 312 -4.10 7.32 3.30
CA THR A 312 -3.25 8.51 3.53
C THR A 312 -3.63 9.68 2.62
N LYS A 313 -3.64 9.50 1.30
CA LYS A 313 -3.85 10.62 0.35
C LYS A 313 -5.24 11.25 0.51
N ILE A 314 -6.27 10.44 0.81
CA ILE A 314 -7.63 10.95 1.02
C ILE A 314 -7.74 11.86 2.25
N THR A 315 -6.95 11.61 3.29
CA THR A 315 -6.96 12.40 4.53
C THR A 315 -6.21 13.72 4.38
N GLY A 316 -5.43 13.83 3.30
CA GLY A 316 -4.57 14.97 2.96
C GLY A 316 -3.32 15.04 3.83
N GLU A 317 -2.80 13.87 4.19
CA GLU A 317 -1.59 13.68 5.01
C GLU A 317 -0.30 13.76 4.18
N GLU A 318 -0.37 13.44 2.90
CA GLU A 318 0.77 13.38 1.98
C GLU A 318 1.42 14.76 1.82
N GLU A 319 0.61 15.72 1.38
CA GLU A 319 1.05 17.06 1.03
C GLU A 319 0.58 18.02 2.12
N ALA A 320 1.17 17.84 3.31
CA ALA A 320 0.81 18.55 4.54
C ALA A 320 0.87 20.08 4.40
N PHE A 321 1.66 20.61 3.46
CA PHE A 321 1.88 22.06 3.29
C PHE A 321 1.30 22.60 1.98
N SER A 322 1.41 21.85 0.89
CA SER A 322 1.02 22.25 -0.46
C SER A 322 -0.44 21.89 -0.77
N HIS A 323 -0.94 20.84 -0.10
CA HIS A 323 -2.24 20.23 -0.31
C HIS A 323 -2.44 19.81 -1.78
N LEU A 324 -1.39 19.30 -2.41
CA LEU A 324 -1.40 18.76 -3.77
C LEU A 324 -1.84 17.29 -3.83
N ASP A 325 -2.41 16.72 -2.76
CA ASP A 325 -2.68 15.28 -2.61
C ASP A 325 -3.52 14.67 -3.76
N LEU A 326 -4.35 15.46 -4.47
CA LEU A 326 -5.08 14.96 -5.64
C LEU A 326 -4.19 14.72 -6.87
N VAL A 327 -3.02 15.35 -6.92
CA VAL A 327 -1.96 15.09 -7.90
C VAL A 327 -1.36 13.71 -7.63
N ASP A 328 -1.07 13.43 -6.37
CA ASP A 328 -0.46 12.18 -5.90
C ASP A 328 -1.44 11.03 -6.04
N PHE A 329 -2.68 11.21 -5.57
CA PHE A 329 -3.80 10.30 -5.82
C PHE A 329 -3.89 9.92 -7.31
N ALA A 330 -3.92 10.92 -8.20
CA ALA A 330 -4.01 10.66 -9.62
C ALA A 330 -2.79 9.89 -10.16
N GLY A 331 -1.60 10.17 -9.61
CA GLY A 331 -0.38 9.41 -9.87
C GLY A 331 -0.50 7.95 -9.47
N ASN A 332 -0.93 7.66 -8.23
CA ASN A 332 -1.10 6.30 -7.73
C ASN A 332 -2.15 5.52 -8.56
N VAL A 333 -3.29 6.14 -8.89
CA VAL A 333 -4.31 5.50 -9.74
C VAL A 333 -3.78 5.21 -11.15
N GLU A 334 -2.99 6.11 -11.73
CA GLU A 334 -2.36 5.88 -13.03
C GLU A 334 -1.33 4.75 -12.96
N GLY A 335 -0.50 4.72 -11.91
CA GLY A 335 0.45 3.63 -11.65
C GLY A 335 -0.23 2.28 -11.51
N ALA A 336 -1.27 2.20 -10.66
CA ALA A 336 -2.08 1.00 -10.47
C ALA A 336 -2.76 0.55 -11.77
N GLN A 337 -3.27 1.50 -12.56
CA GLN A 337 -3.87 1.20 -13.86
C GLN A 337 -2.83 0.65 -14.85
N GLN A 338 -1.60 1.15 -14.84
CA GLN A 338 -0.54 0.68 -15.72
C GLN A 338 -0.06 -0.74 -15.34
N ALA A 339 0.07 -1.03 -14.05
CA ALA A 339 0.36 -2.37 -13.56
C ALA A 339 -0.77 -3.36 -13.94
N TYR A 340 -2.02 -2.97 -13.69
CA TYR A 340 -3.19 -3.75 -14.11
C TYR A 340 -3.22 -3.96 -15.63
N ALA A 341 -3.01 -2.92 -16.44
CA ALA A 341 -3.02 -3.00 -17.89
C ALA A 341 -1.99 -4.00 -18.43
N SER A 342 -0.84 -4.11 -17.76
CA SER A 342 0.23 -5.06 -18.09
C SER A 342 -0.18 -6.52 -17.79
N LEU A 343 -0.99 -6.74 -16.76
CA LEU A 343 -1.53 -8.07 -16.40
C LEU A 343 -2.83 -8.42 -17.14
N ARG A 344 -3.59 -7.40 -17.56
CA ARG A 344 -4.96 -7.51 -18.07
C ARG A 344 -5.12 -8.55 -19.18
N PRO A 345 -4.24 -8.67 -20.19
CA PRO A 345 -4.39 -9.70 -21.23
C PRO A 345 -4.33 -11.14 -20.70
N GLY A 346 -3.51 -11.37 -19.67
CA GLY A 346 -3.44 -12.66 -18.96
C GLY A 346 -4.67 -12.85 -18.07
N LEU A 347 -5.01 -11.82 -17.29
CA LEU A 347 -6.17 -11.85 -16.40
C LEU A 347 -7.49 -12.04 -17.14
N GLN A 348 -7.64 -11.53 -18.36
CA GLN A 348 -8.83 -11.75 -19.19
C GLN A 348 -9.05 -13.24 -19.52
N LYS A 349 -7.98 -14.04 -19.59
CA LYS A 349 -8.05 -15.49 -19.79
C LYS A 349 -8.32 -16.25 -18.50
N ILE A 350 -7.87 -15.71 -17.37
CA ILE A 350 -8.03 -16.30 -16.03
C ILE A 350 -9.44 -16.02 -15.50
N ASP A 351 -9.85 -14.76 -15.50
CA ASP A 351 -11.09 -14.25 -14.95
C ASP A 351 -11.63 -13.05 -15.79
N PRO A 352 -12.41 -13.33 -16.84
CA PRO A 352 -12.98 -12.29 -17.70
C PRO A 352 -14.03 -11.42 -16.99
N ALA A 353 -14.65 -11.92 -15.91
CA ALA A 353 -15.62 -11.16 -15.13
C ALA A 353 -14.90 -10.11 -14.28
N LEU A 354 -13.84 -10.51 -13.58
CA LEU A 354 -13.01 -9.59 -12.79
C LEU A 354 -12.42 -8.47 -13.64
N THR A 355 -11.88 -8.78 -14.82
CA THR A 355 -11.36 -7.74 -15.74
C THR A 355 -12.43 -6.73 -16.14
N THR A 356 -13.66 -7.18 -16.41
CA THR A 356 -14.79 -6.27 -16.71
C THR A 356 -15.10 -5.37 -15.51
N THR A 357 -15.11 -5.92 -14.30
CA THR A 357 -15.32 -5.17 -13.05
C THR A 357 -14.22 -4.12 -12.83
N LEU A 358 -12.95 -4.51 -12.95
CA LEU A 358 -11.80 -3.61 -12.78
C LEU A 358 -11.82 -2.49 -13.81
N ASP A 359 -12.10 -2.77 -15.08
CA ASP A 359 -12.21 -1.75 -16.13
C ASP A 359 -13.29 -0.69 -15.77
N GLN A 360 -14.44 -1.13 -15.23
CA GLN A 360 -15.52 -0.24 -14.81
C GLN A 360 -15.14 0.59 -13.57
N GLN A 361 -14.47 -0.03 -12.60
CA GLN A 361 -14.04 0.64 -11.37
C GLN A 361 -12.96 1.68 -11.63
N PHE A 362 -11.92 1.35 -12.42
CA PHE A 362 -10.94 2.35 -12.87
C PHE A 362 -11.62 3.50 -13.62
N HIS A 363 -12.56 3.21 -14.51
CA HIS A 363 -13.30 4.26 -15.20
C HIS A 363 -14.09 5.16 -14.25
N ALA A 364 -14.73 4.59 -13.22
CA ALA A 364 -15.46 5.36 -12.21
C ALA A 364 -14.53 6.26 -11.38
N VAL A 365 -13.37 5.75 -10.96
CA VAL A 365 -12.36 6.53 -10.22
C VAL A 365 -11.85 7.68 -11.09
N LEU A 366 -11.41 7.39 -12.32
CA LEU A 366 -10.88 8.40 -13.24
C LEU A 366 -11.92 9.48 -13.58
N THR A 367 -13.17 9.09 -13.85
CA THR A 367 -14.28 10.03 -14.10
C THR A 367 -14.53 10.92 -12.89
N THR A 368 -14.44 10.36 -11.68
CA THR A 368 -14.61 11.13 -10.44
C THR A 368 -13.46 12.12 -10.26
N LEU A 369 -12.21 11.68 -10.43
CA LEU A 369 -11.02 12.53 -10.38
C LEU A 369 -11.06 13.67 -11.41
N ASP A 370 -11.56 13.42 -12.63
CA ASP A 370 -11.67 14.45 -13.66
C ASP A 370 -12.56 15.63 -13.23
N GLY A 371 -13.53 15.41 -12.34
CA GLY A 371 -14.34 16.48 -11.72
C GLY A 371 -13.54 17.43 -10.81
N TYR A 372 -12.32 17.06 -10.45
CA TYR A 372 -11.40 17.85 -9.64
C TYR A 372 -10.32 18.55 -10.45
N ARG A 373 -10.28 18.40 -11.78
CA ARG A 373 -9.33 19.12 -12.63
C ARG A 373 -9.48 20.64 -12.47
N ASP A 374 -8.34 21.31 -12.33
CA ASP A 374 -8.25 22.77 -12.33
C ASP A 374 -6.96 23.19 -13.05
N GLY A 375 -7.12 23.73 -14.26
CA GLY A 375 -5.98 24.16 -15.08
C GLY A 375 -5.23 25.37 -14.53
N ALA A 376 -5.78 26.07 -13.53
CA ALA A 376 -5.09 27.16 -12.85
C ALA A 376 -4.24 26.68 -11.66
N ALA A 377 -4.48 25.45 -11.18
CA ALA A 377 -3.73 24.89 -10.06
C ALA A 377 -2.37 24.30 -10.52
N PRO A 378 -1.30 24.40 -9.71
CA PRO A 378 0.06 23.99 -10.11
C PRO A 378 0.20 22.56 -10.66
N GLY A 379 -0.60 21.61 -10.13
CA GLY A 379 -0.61 20.21 -10.56
C GLY A 379 -1.82 19.81 -11.43
N GLY A 380 -2.63 20.78 -11.86
CA GLY A 380 -3.80 20.50 -12.72
C GLY A 380 -5.02 19.93 -11.98
N TYR A 381 -4.99 19.86 -10.65
CA TYR A 381 -6.10 19.46 -9.79
C TYR A 381 -6.35 20.52 -8.72
N LYS A 382 -7.59 20.61 -8.25
CA LYS A 382 -7.95 21.42 -7.08
C LYS A 382 -7.06 21.06 -5.89
N VAL A 383 -6.67 22.07 -5.15
CA VAL A 383 -5.89 21.92 -3.90
C VAL A 383 -6.78 21.24 -2.84
N TRP A 384 -6.29 20.15 -2.25
CA TRP A 384 -7.02 19.26 -1.34
C TRP A 384 -7.12 19.82 0.09
N THR A 385 -7.55 21.07 0.22
CA THR A 385 -7.70 21.77 1.51
C THR A 385 -8.70 21.07 2.43
N ALA A 386 -8.54 21.21 3.76
CA ALA A 386 -9.44 20.63 4.75
C ALA A 386 -10.94 20.90 4.50
N ALA A 387 -11.28 22.06 3.94
CA ALA A 387 -12.66 22.40 3.58
C ALA A 387 -13.19 21.52 2.43
N LEU A 388 -12.39 21.33 1.37
CA LEU A 388 -12.74 20.46 0.26
C LEU A 388 -12.76 18.99 0.69
N ARG A 389 -11.77 18.54 1.47
CA ARG A 389 -11.73 17.17 2.02
C ARG A 389 -12.99 16.86 2.82
N GLY A 390 -13.41 17.77 3.68
CA GLY A 390 -14.59 17.61 4.53
C GLY A 390 -15.90 17.42 3.75
N THR A 391 -15.98 17.90 2.51
CA THR A 391 -17.17 17.72 1.66
C THR A 391 -17.02 16.55 0.67
N ASP A 392 -15.82 16.30 0.18
CA ASP A 392 -15.61 15.52 -1.04
C ASP A 392 -14.91 14.17 -0.79
N ALA A 393 -14.21 14.00 0.35
CA ALA A 393 -13.55 12.74 0.66
C ALA A 393 -14.49 11.51 0.58
N PRO A 394 -15.75 11.56 1.10
CA PRO A 394 -16.67 10.42 0.96
C PRO A 394 -16.97 10.01 -0.49
N THR A 395 -16.95 10.95 -1.42
CA THR A 395 -17.22 10.68 -2.85
C THR A 395 -16.06 9.91 -3.48
N LEU A 396 -14.82 10.31 -3.19
CA LEU A 396 -13.62 9.62 -3.69
C LEU A 396 -13.43 8.26 -3.01
N THR A 397 -13.65 8.16 -1.69
CA THR A 397 -13.62 6.87 -0.98
C THR A 397 -14.61 5.86 -1.56
N ALA A 398 -15.83 6.30 -1.90
CA ALA A 398 -16.86 5.41 -2.44
C ALA A 398 -16.50 4.76 -3.79
N VAL A 399 -15.62 5.38 -4.58
CA VAL A 399 -15.14 4.81 -5.86
C VAL A 399 -13.82 4.06 -5.72
N ILE A 400 -12.98 4.43 -4.75
CA ILE A 400 -11.68 3.80 -4.50
C ILE A 400 -11.82 2.44 -3.81
N GLN A 401 -12.65 2.35 -2.78
CA GLN A 401 -12.76 1.12 -1.98
C GLN A 401 -13.12 -0.10 -2.84
N PRO A 402 -14.13 -0.07 -3.75
CA PRO A 402 -14.43 -1.23 -4.60
C PRO A 402 -13.28 -1.61 -5.54
N LEU A 403 -12.51 -0.62 -6.02
CA LEU A 403 -11.34 -0.84 -6.87
C LEU A 403 -10.25 -1.58 -6.09
N HIS A 404 -9.94 -1.11 -4.88
CA HIS A 404 -8.99 -1.74 -3.96
C HIS A 404 -9.38 -3.20 -3.68
N GLU A 405 -10.63 -3.43 -3.24
CA GLU A 405 -11.15 -4.76 -2.92
C GLU A 405 -10.99 -5.73 -4.11
N SER A 406 -11.19 -5.24 -5.33
CA SER A 406 -11.06 -6.06 -6.54
C SER A 406 -9.61 -6.32 -6.92
N LEU A 407 -8.74 -5.31 -6.84
CA LEU A 407 -7.30 -5.42 -7.09
C LEU A 407 -6.61 -6.35 -6.11
N ALA A 408 -6.99 -6.33 -4.82
CA ALA A 408 -6.45 -7.21 -3.79
C ALA A 408 -6.63 -8.70 -4.10
N THR A 409 -7.58 -9.07 -4.98
CA THR A 409 -7.77 -10.46 -5.42
C THR A 409 -6.88 -10.89 -6.59
N VAL A 410 -6.24 -9.95 -7.28
CA VAL A 410 -5.54 -10.21 -8.54
C VAL A 410 -4.27 -11.04 -8.29
N ALA A 411 -3.50 -10.73 -7.25
CA ALA A 411 -2.24 -11.42 -6.95
C ALA A 411 -2.44 -12.93 -6.78
N GLN A 412 -3.44 -13.34 -5.98
CA GLN A 412 -3.78 -14.74 -5.80
C GLN A 412 -4.19 -15.42 -7.13
N LYS A 413 -4.94 -14.73 -7.98
CA LYS A 413 -5.41 -15.26 -9.28
C LYS A 413 -4.27 -15.44 -10.26
N VAL A 414 -3.36 -14.47 -10.38
CA VAL A 414 -2.23 -14.56 -11.32
C VAL A 414 -1.23 -15.62 -10.87
N VAL A 415 -1.02 -15.80 -9.57
CA VAL A 415 -0.14 -16.86 -9.05
C VAL A 415 -0.76 -18.24 -9.20
N SER A 416 -2.07 -18.39 -8.97
CA SER A 416 -2.75 -19.70 -9.10
C SER A 416 -2.89 -20.18 -10.54
N ALA A 417 -2.88 -19.24 -11.49
CA ALA A 417 -2.95 -19.52 -12.94
C ALA A 417 -1.58 -19.52 -13.63
N SER A 418 -0.54 -19.16 -12.86
CA SER A 418 0.85 -19.37 -13.22
C SER A 418 1.14 -20.84 -12.94
#